data_AF-A0A960DAS2-F1
#
_entry.id   AF-A0A960DAS2-F1
#
_cell.length_a   1.000
_cell.length_b   1.000
_cell.length_c   1.000
_cell.angle_alpha   90.00
_cell.angle_beta   90.00
_cell.angle_gamma   90.00
#
_symmetry.space_group_name_H-M   'P 1'
#
loop_
_entity.id
_entity.type
_entity.pdbx_description
1 polymer ?
#
loop_
_entity_poly.entity_id
_entity_poly.type
_entity_poly.pdbx_seq_one_letter_code
_entity_poly.pdbx_strand_id
1 'polypeptide(L)'
;MAPLGAVLQKCPTLSRVLLSPLVDLTFALARTREQTRRDPAIRSRDAMRLVELYCTGIEPAHTRLSLDVAGGRVLPPTLIQAGGAEMLAADAGALARDLRAAGGQCELQVWPDQVHVFQALPRLTPEATPAMGQIAAFIADSLCENSIGQVG
;
A
#
# COMPACT_ATOMS: atom_id res chain seq x y z
N MET A 1 31.74 2.79 -33.97
CA MET A 1 31.37 1.81 -32.94
C MET A 1 31.12 2.56 -31.63
N ALA A 2 29.86 2.79 -31.26
CA ALA A 2 29.50 3.37 -29.97
C ALA A 2 29.35 2.25 -28.92
N PRO A 3 29.73 2.48 -27.65
CA PRO A 3 29.85 1.41 -26.67
C PRO A 3 28.49 0.89 -26.22
N LEU A 4 28.52 -0.39 -25.85
CA LEU A 4 27.44 -1.20 -25.29
C LEU A 4 27.08 -0.73 -23.87
N GLY A 5 26.63 0.51 -23.73
CA GLY A 5 26.08 1.07 -22.49
C GLY A 5 24.57 1.14 -22.62
N ALA A 6 23.91 -0.01 -22.75
CA ALA A 6 22.46 -0.08 -22.63
C ALA A 6 22.12 0.35 -21.19
N VAL A 7 21.79 1.63 -21.05
CA VAL A 7 21.04 2.17 -19.92
C VAL A 7 19.92 1.17 -19.68
N LEU A 8 19.95 0.51 -18.52
CA LEU A 8 18.77 -0.18 -18.00
C LEU A 8 17.72 0.90 -17.79
N GLN A 9 17.03 1.25 -18.86
CA GLN A 9 15.92 2.18 -18.86
C GLN A 9 14.85 1.48 -18.04
N LYS A 10 14.78 1.87 -16.77
CA LYS A 10 13.79 1.37 -15.81
C LYS A 10 12.45 1.50 -16.50
N CYS A 11 11.80 0.38 -16.82
CA CYS A 11 10.43 0.40 -17.30
C CYS A 11 9.63 1.26 -16.33
N PRO A 12 8.88 2.27 -16.80
CA PRO A 12 8.06 3.05 -15.90
C PRO A 12 7.13 2.08 -15.19
N THR A 13 7.18 2.03 -13.85
CA THR A 13 6.17 1.33 -13.06
C THR A 13 4.82 1.92 -13.43
N LEU A 14 3.97 1.14 -14.10
CA LEU A 14 2.72 1.61 -14.69
C LEU A 14 1.65 1.86 -13.63
N SER A 15 1.62 1.03 -12.60
CA SER A 15 0.75 1.21 -11.44
C SER A 15 1.30 0.51 -10.19
N ARG A 16 0.68 0.77 -9.04
CA ARG A 16 1.01 0.14 -7.76
C ARG A 16 -0.27 -0.35 -7.08
N VAL A 17 -0.19 -1.52 -6.45
CA VAL A 17 -1.27 -2.05 -5.61
C VAL A 17 -0.70 -2.33 -4.23
N LEU A 18 -1.34 -1.79 -3.20
CA LEU A 18 -0.95 -1.95 -1.81
C LEU A 18 -2.09 -2.59 -1.02
N LEU A 19 -1.79 -3.70 -0.34
CA LEU A 19 -2.76 -4.46 0.44
C LEU A 19 -2.43 -4.27 1.92
N SER A 20 -3.35 -3.66 2.65
CA SER A 20 -3.24 -3.42 4.10
C SER A 20 -1.89 -2.81 4.52
N PRO A 21 -1.45 -1.70 3.90
CA PRO A 21 -0.09 -1.19 4.10
C PRO A 21 0.12 -0.66 5.52
N LEU A 22 1.26 -1.01 6.12
CA LEU A 22 1.82 -0.35 7.30
C LEU A 22 2.74 0.78 6.84
N VAL A 23 2.46 2.02 7.25
CA VAL A 23 3.30 3.19 6.89
C VAL A 23 3.77 3.99 8.09
N ASP A 24 3.08 3.90 9.23
CA ASP A 24 3.50 4.48 10.49
C ASP A 24 4.16 3.42 11.37
N LEU A 25 5.49 3.31 11.33
CA LEU A 25 6.25 2.35 12.13
C LEU A 25 6.20 2.65 13.64
N THR A 26 5.69 3.82 14.07
CA THR A 26 5.42 4.10 15.48
C THR A 26 4.14 3.44 15.98
N PHE A 27 3.32 2.91 15.06
CA PHE A 27 1.98 2.35 15.30
C PHE A 27 0.99 3.35 15.95
N ALA A 28 1.26 4.65 15.95
CA ALA A 28 0.37 5.64 16.55
C ALA A 28 -1.01 5.66 15.85
N LEU A 29 -1.03 5.57 14.53
CA LEU A 29 -2.26 5.47 13.74
C LEU A 29 -3.05 4.19 14.10
N ALA A 30 -2.37 3.03 14.06
CA ALA A 30 -2.98 1.74 14.37
C ALA A 30 -3.53 1.68 15.80
N ARG A 31 -2.78 2.18 16.78
CA ARG A 31 -3.21 2.22 18.19
C ARG A 31 -4.40 3.14 18.41
N THR A 32 -4.43 4.30 17.75
CA THR A 32 -5.58 5.21 17.80
C THR A 32 -6.82 4.55 17.22
N ARG A 33 -6.68 3.86 16.08
CA ARG A 33 -7.79 3.12 15.47
C ARG A 33 -8.34 2.02 16.38
N GLU A 34 -7.47 1.26 17.04
CA GLU A 34 -7.88 0.19 17.95
C GLU A 34 -8.68 0.68 19.18
N GLN A 35 -8.62 1.96 19.51
CA GLN A 35 -9.46 2.54 20.57
C GLN A 35 -10.94 2.58 20.17
N THR A 36 -11.23 2.80 18.89
CA THR A 36 -12.60 2.85 18.37
C THR A 36 -13.06 1.50 17.82
N ARG A 37 -12.17 0.77 17.16
CA ARG A 37 -12.45 -0.56 16.60
C ARG A 37 -11.23 -1.46 16.70
N ARG A 38 -11.32 -2.44 17.59
CA ARG A 38 -10.30 -3.47 17.78
C ARG A 38 -10.27 -4.44 16.61
N ASP A 39 -9.07 -4.74 16.14
CA ASP A 39 -8.83 -5.73 15.10
C ASP A 39 -9.12 -7.15 15.63
N PRO A 40 -9.97 -7.97 15.01
CA PRO A 40 -10.30 -9.29 15.54
C PRO A 40 -9.15 -10.29 15.44
N ALA A 41 -8.15 -10.06 14.58
CA ALA A 41 -7.09 -11.01 14.27
C ALA A 41 -5.69 -10.55 14.72
N ILE A 42 -5.35 -9.26 14.56
CA ILE A 42 -3.98 -8.75 14.79
C ILE A 42 -4.00 -7.52 15.69
N ARG A 43 -3.33 -7.58 16.85
CA ARG A 43 -3.18 -6.43 17.74
C ARG A 43 -2.00 -5.57 17.33
N SER A 44 -2.13 -4.24 17.41
CA SER A 44 -1.03 -3.31 17.12
C SER A 44 0.20 -3.57 17.98
N ARG A 45 0.00 -3.85 19.27
CA ARG A 45 1.08 -4.19 20.21
C ARG A 45 1.89 -5.43 19.78
N ASP A 46 1.24 -6.39 19.13
CA ASP A 46 1.86 -7.67 18.77
C ASP A 46 2.58 -7.53 17.42
N ALA A 47 2.00 -6.78 16.48
CA ALA A 47 2.67 -6.42 15.24
C ALA A 47 3.86 -5.47 15.45
N MET A 48 3.80 -4.57 16.42
CA MET A 48 4.92 -3.68 16.76
C MET A 48 6.18 -4.46 17.13
N ARG A 49 6.04 -5.58 17.85
CA ARG A 49 7.17 -6.47 18.19
C ARG A 49 7.82 -7.08 16.94
N LEU A 50 7.05 -7.37 15.90
CA LEU A 50 7.60 -7.87 14.62
C LEU A 50 8.43 -6.79 13.93
N VAL A 51 7.99 -5.53 13.99
CA VAL A 51 8.74 -4.39 13.43
C VAL A 51 10.00 -4.10 14.24
N GLU A 52 9.95 -4.20 15.56
CA GLU A 52 11.13 -4.10 16.43
C GLU A 52 12.19 -5.14 16.04
N LEU A 53 11.78 -6.39 15.80
CA LEU A 53 12.68 -7.44 15.32
C LEU A 53 13.28 -7.09 13.95
N TYR A 54 12.48 -6.60 13.01
CA TYR A 54 12.94 -6.17 11.69
C TYR A 54 13.97 -5.03 11.76
N CYS A 55 13.81 -4.11 12.71
CA CYS A 55 14.68 -2.95 12.88
C CYS A 55 15.88 -3.20 13.81
N THR A 56 16.13 -4.44 14.25
CA THR A 56 17.22 -4.76 15.17
C THR A 56 18.57 -4.30 14.61
N GLY A 57 19.28 -3.45 15.36
CA GLY A 57 20.58 -2.92 14.94
C GLY A 57 20.53 -1.81 13.88
N ILE A 58 19.33 -1.35 13.52
CA ILE A 58 19.12 -0.19 12.64
C ILE A 58 18.71 1.00 13.51
N GLU A 59 19.34 2.15 13.26
CA GLU A 59 18.96 3.42 13.89
C GLU A 59 17.48 3.73 13.58
N PRO A 60 16.62 4.01 14.58
CA PRO A 60 15.20 4.30 14.33
C PRO A 60 14.95 5.45 13.34
N ALA A 61 15.84 6.44 13.33
CA ALA A 61 15.78 7.58 12.40
C ALA A 61 16.37 7.28 11.00
N HIS A 62 16.75 6.03 10.72
CA HIS A 62 17.35 5.66 9.44
C HIS A 62 16.39 5.97 8.28
N THR A 63 16.88 6.68 7.25
CA THR A 63 16.04 7.21 6.14
C THR A 63 15.21 6.13 5.43
N ARG A 64 15.66 4.87 5.42
CA ARG A 64 14.90 3.74 4.83
C ARG A 64 13.69 3.29 5.67
N LEU A 65 13.58 3.71 6.92
CA LEU A 65 12.45 3.46 7.82
C LEU A 65 11.47 4.64 7.87
N SER A 66 11.88 5.79 7.31
CA SER A 66 11.02 6.96 7.17
C SER A 66 10.37 6.98 5.78
N LEU A 67 9.07 7.24 5.74
CA LEU A 67 8.32 7.35 4.50
C LEU A 67 7.65 8.73 4.43
N ASP A 68 8.28 9.68 3.75
CA ASP A 68 7.65 10.95 3.36
C ASP A 68 7.08 10.80 1.95
N VAL A 69 5.81 10.40 1.85
CA VAL A 69 5.13 10.33 0.56
C VAL A 69 4.63 11.70 0.13
N ALA A 70 4.13 12.52 1.05
CA ALA A 70 3.51 13.81 0.75
C ALA A 70 4.50 14.84 0.17
N GLY A 71 5.74 14.88 0.68
CA GLY A 71 6.84 15.67 0.15
C GLY A 71 7.67 14.95 -0.92
N GLY A 72 7.31 13.71 -1.26
CA GLY A 72 8.03 12.85 -2.17
C GLY A 72 7.74 13.12 -3.65
N ARG A 73 8.34 12.27 -4.51
CA ARG A 73 8.02 12.27 -5.94
C ARG A 73 6.58 11.80 -6.17
N VAL A 74 5.95 12.30 -7.24
CA VAL A 74 4.70 11.74 -7.76
C VAL A 74 4.91 10.25 -8.04
N LEU A 75 4.09 9.41 -7.41
CA LEU A 75 4.11 7.97 -7.62
C LEU A 75 3.11 7.59 -8.72
N PRO A 76 3.30 6.44 -9.40
CA PRO A 76 2.34 5.93 -10.38
C PRO A 76 0.94 5.77 -9.77
N PRO A 77 -0.13 5.70 -10.60
CA PRO A 77 -1.47 5.37 -10.15
C PRO A 77 -1.45 4.23 -9.13
N THR A 78 -2.02 4.48 -7.95
CA THR A 78 -1.93 3.56 -6.83
C THR A 78 -3.31 3.17 -6.33
N LEU A 79 -3.59 1.87 -6.33
CA LEU A 79 -4.74 1.27 -5.63
C LEU A 79 -4.29 0.84 -4.24
N ILE A 80 -5.04 1.23 -3.21
CA ILE A 80 -4.88 0.76 -1.84
C ILE A 80 -6.16 0.03 -1.43
N GLN A 81 -6.03 -1.24 -1.04
CA GLN A 81 -7.12 -1.99 -0.41
C GLN A 81 -6.79 -2.28 1.06
N ALA A 82 -7.73 -2.02 1.94
CA ALA A 82 -7.59 -2.26 3.38
C ALA A 82 -8.89 -2.83 3.95
N GLY A 83 -8.76 -3.57 5.05
CA GLY A 83 -9.90 -4.10 5.78
C GLY A 83 -10.54 -3.05 6.71
N GLY A 84 -11.85 -3.02 6.80
CA GLY A 84 -12.57 -2.12 7.70
C GLY A 84 -12.40 -2.50 9.17
N ALA A 85 -12.17 -3.78 9.46
CA ALA A 85 -11.95 -4.27 10.82
C ALA A 85 -10.48 -4.26 11.25
N GLU A 86 -9.52 -4.13 10.34
CA GLU A 86 -8.10 -4.19 10.71
C GLU A 86 -7.57 -2.91 11.35
N MET A 87 -6.48 -3.03 12.10
CA MET A 87 -5.80 -1.89 12.72
C MET A 87 -5.13 -0.95 11.70
N LEU A 88 -4.73 -1.45 10.52
CA LEU A 88 -3.95 -0.69 9.52
C LEU A 88 -4.81 0.11 8.53
N ALA A 89 -6.13 0.08 8.63
CA ALA A 89 -6.93 0.91 7.74
C ALA A 89 -6.79 2.43 8.03
N ALA A 90 -6.25 2.82 9.19
CA ALA A 90 -5.83 4.20 9.43
C ALA A 90 -4.55 4.56 8.64
N ASP A 91 -3.56 3.66 8.61
CA ASP A 91 -2.35 3.75 7.80
C ASP A 91 -2.68 3.84 6.30
N ALA A 92 -3.55 2.96 5.80
CA ALA A 92 -4.02 2.99 4.42
C ALA A 92 -4.67 4.34 4.05
N GLY A 93 -5.48 4.87 4.97
CA GLY A 93 -6.10 6.19 4.80
C GLY A 93 -5.10 7.34 4.82
N ALA A 94 -4.08 7.28 5.67
CA ALA A 94 -2.99 8.26 5.72
C ALA A 94 -2.19 8.26 4.43
N LEU A 95 -1.73 7.08 3.99
CA LEU A 95 -0.98 6.94 2.76
C LEU A 95 -1.75 7.44 1.53
N ALA A 96 -3.06 7.15 1.45
CA ALA A 96 -3.90 7.65 0.36
C ALA A 96 -3.99 9.18 0.32
N ARG A 97 -4.02 9.84 1.50
CA ARG A 97 -3.98 11.31 1.58
C ARG A 97 -2.63 11.84 1.14
N ASP A 98 -1.54 11.23 1.60
CA ASP A 98 -0.18 11.67 1.28
C ASP A 98 0.13 11.51 -0.21
N LEU A 99 -0.29 10.40 -0.83
CA LEU A 99 -0.18 10.19 -2.27
C LEU A 99 -0.89 11.28 -3.08
N ARG A 100 -2.10 11.67 -2.65
CA ARG A 100 -2.87 12.75 -3.30
C ARG A 100 -2.25 14.12 -3.06
N ALA A 101 -1.71 14.37 -1.86
CA ALA A 101 -1.02 15.61 -1.52
C ALA A 101 0.25 15.81 -2.37
N ALA A 102 0.96 14.72 -2.69
CA ALA A 102 2.10 14.71 -3.60
C ALA A 102 1.72 14.89 -5.08
N GLY A 103 0.43 15.04 -5.41
CA GLY A 103 -0.07 15.17 -6.78
C GLY A 103 -0.28 13.84 -7.52
N GLY A 104 -0.18 12.70 -6.83
CA GLY A 104 -0.42 11.38 -7.40
C GLY A 104 -1.91 11.00 -7.47
N GLN A 105 -2.23 10.04 -8.33
CA GLN A 105 -3.54 9.42 -8.37
C GLN A 105 -3.59 8.24 -7.40
N CYS A 106 -4.56 8.26 -6.48
CA CYS A 106 -4.76 7.17 -5.54
C CYS A 106 -6.24 6.83 -5.34
N GLU A 107 -6.57 5.57 -5.58
CA GLU A 107 -7.84 4.96 -5.22
C GLU A 107 -7.67 4.22 -3.89
N LEU A 108 -8.54 4.53 -2.91
CA LEU A 108 -8.57 3.85 -1.61
C LEU A 108 -9.88 3.11 -1.48
N GLN A 109 -9.79 1.81 -1.23
CA GLN A 109 -10.92 0.93 -0.99
C GLN A 109 -10.82 0.32 0.40
N VAL A 110 -11.68 0.78 1.31
CA VAL A 110 -11.80 0.18 2.66
C VAL A 110 -13.00 -0.77 2.64
N TRP A 111 -12.73 -2.06 2.74
CA TRP A 111 -13.75 -3.11 2.66
C TRP A 111 -14.39 -3.33 4.03
N PRO A 112 -15.69 -3.04 4.22
CA PRO A 112 -16.32 -3.13 5.53
C PRO A 112 -16.11 -4.49 6.19
N ASP A 113 -15.83 -4.46 7.49
CA ASP A 113 -15.69 -5.63 8.37
C ASP A 113 -14.58 -6.65 8.02
N GLN A 114 -13.82 -6.40 6.95
CA GLN A 114 -12.73 -7.27 6.55
C GLN A 114 -11.49 -7.11 7.44
N VAL A 115 -10.77 -8.23 7.61
CA VAL A 115 -9.53 -8.33 8.38
C VAL A 115 -8.30 -7.97 7.53
N HIS A 116 -7.14 -7.98 8.17
CA HIS A 116 -5.85 -7.73 7.53
C HIS A 116 -5.61 -8.70 6.36
N VAL A 117 -5.33 -8.14 5.18
CA VAL A 117 -5.05 -8.89 3.93
C VAL A 117 -6.13 -9.95 3.64
N PHE A 118 -7.42 -9.59 3.82
CA PHE A 118 -8.56 -10.49 3.57
C PHE A 118 -8.59 -11.09 2.15
N GLN A 119 -7.95 -10.43 1.18
CA GLN A 119 -7.82 -10.89 -0.21
C GLN A 119 -7.17 -12.29 -0.31
N ALA A 120 -6.30 -12.63 0.65
CA ALA A 120 -5.64 -13.93 0.71
C ALA A 120 -6.52 -15.04 1.33
N LEU A 121 -7.75 -14.72 1.75
CA LEU A 121 -8.63 -15.60 2.52
C LEU A 121 -9.96 -15.91 1.80
N PRO A 122 -9.97 -16.38 0.54
CA PRO A 122 -11.19 -16.60 -0.24
C PRO A 122 -12.12 -17.69 0.30
N ARG A 123 -11.65 -18.50 1.26
CA ARG A 123 -12.47 -19.49 1.96
C ARG A 123 -13.13 -18.94 3.23
N LEU A 124 -12.65 -17.82 3.74
CA LEU A 124 -13.13 -17.21 4.99
C LEU A 124 -14.11 -16.07 4.74
N THR A 125 -13.94 -15.34 3.64
CA THR A 125 -14.76 -14.20 3.26
C THR A 125 -15.11 -14.26 1.77
N PRO A 126 -16.39 -14.04 1.40
CA PRO A 126 -16.78 -13.93 0.00
C PRO A 126 -16.25 -12.66 -0.68
N GLU A 127 -15.86 -11.63 0.07
CA GLU A 127 -15.34 -10.35 -0.44
C GLU A 127 -13.93 -10.47 -1.05
N ALA A 128 -13.15 -11.48 -0.67
CA ALA A 128 -11.78 -11.66 -1.16
C ALA A 128 -11.70 -11.79 -2.69
N THR A 129 -12.60 -12.56 -3.30
CA THR A 129 -12.62 -12.77 -4.76
C THR A 129 -12.98 -11.49 -5.53
N PRO A 130 -14.06 -10.75 -5.18
CA PRO A 130 -14.33 -9.43 -5.74
C PRO A 130 -13.17 -8.44 -5.57
N ALA A 131 -12.52 -8.41 -4.40
CA ALA A 131 -11.40 -7.52 -4.13
C ALA A 131 -10.20 -7.81 -5.05
N MET A 132 -9.86 -9.09 -5.23
CA MET A 132 -8.86 -9.52 -6.21
C MET A 132 -9.26 -9.22 -7.66
N GLY A 133 -10.55 -9.32 -7.98
CA GLY A 133 -11.09 -8.92 -9.28
C GLY A 133 -10.87 -7.43 -9.58
N GLN A 134 -11.11 -6.56 -8.59
CA GLN A 134 -10.86 -5.12 -8.73
C GLN A 134 -9.37 -4.79 -8.86
N ILE A 135 -8.49 -5.52 -8.16
CA ILE A 135 -7.03 -5.42 -8.35
C ILE A 135 -6.64 -5.77 -9.79
N ALA A 136 -7.17 -6.88 -10.31
CA ALA A 136 -6.87 -7.32 -11.67
C ALA A 136 -7.33 -6.31 -12.73
N ALA A 137 -8.55 -5.74 -12.56
CA ALA A 137 -9.06 -4.69 -13.43
C ALA A 137 -8.18 -3.44 -13.41
N PHE A 138 -7.83 -2.94 -12.21
CA PHE A 138 -6.96 -1.78 -12.05
C PHE A 138 -5.60 -1.94 -12.76
N ILE A 139 -4.99 -3.12 -12.63
CA ILE A 139 -3.73 -3.43 -13.30
C ILE A 139 -3.93 -3.48 -14.82
N ALA A 140 -4.99 -4.15 -15.30
CA ALA A 140 -5.27 -4.27 -16.72
C ALA A 140 -5.51 -2.90 -17.38
N ASP A 141 -6.28 -2.02 -16.74
CA ASP A 141 -6.56 -0.67 -17.23
C ASP A 141 -5.26 0.14 -17.36
N SER A 142 -4.38 0.05 -16.36
CA SER A 142 -3.07 0.70 -16.37
C SER A 142 -2.17 0.22 -17.51
N LEU A 143 -2.29 -1.04 -17.93
CA LEU A 143 -1.55 -1.61 -19.07
C LEU A 143 -2.12 -1.15 -20.42
N CYS A 144 -3.45 -1.06 -20.51
CA CYS A 144 -4.16 -0.63 -21.71
C CYS A 144 -3.92 0.85 -22.01
N GLU A 145 -3.99 1.73 -21.01
CA GLU A 145 -3.73 3.17 -21.16
C GLU A 145 -2.32 3.43 -21.71
N ASN A 146 -1.34 2.63 -21.29
CA ASN A 146 0.05 2.76 -21.75
C ASN A 146 0.27 2.22 -23.18
N SER A 147 -0.63 1.37 -23.69
CA SER A 147 -0.52 0.81 -25.05
C SER A 147 -0.97 1.81 -26.13
N ILE A 148 -1.74 2.83 -25.77
CA ILE A 148 -2.25 3.86 -26.70
C ILE A 148 -1.26 5.03 -26.85
N GLY A 149 -0.34 5.22 -25.89
CA GLY A 149 0.61 6.34 -25.87
C GLY A 149 1.96 6.14 -26.59
N GLN A 150 2.14 5.07 -27.39
CA GLN A 150 3.40 4.77 -28.09
C GLN A 150 3.27 4.71 -29.63
N VAL A 151 2.15 5.17 -30.19
CA VAL A 151 1.98 5.31 -31.64
C VAL A 151 1.61 6.76 -31.97
N GLY A 152 2.64 7.62 -32.01
CA GLY A 152 2.53 9.03 -32.39
C GLY A 152 3.90 9.57 -32.79
#